data_AF-J9G0K8-F1
#
_entry.id   AF-J9G0K8-F1
#
_cell.length_a   1.000
_cell.length_b   1.000
_cell.length_c   1.000
_cell.angle_alpha   90.00
_cell.angle_beta   90.00
_cell.angle_gamma   90.00
#
_symmetry.space_group_name_H-M   'P 1'
#
loop_
_entity.id
_entity.type
_entity.pdbx_description
1 polymer ?
#
loop_
_entity_poly.entity_id
_entity_poly.type
_entity_poly.pdbx_seq_one_letter_code
_entity_poly.pdbx_strand_id
1 'polypeptide(L)'
;MVETFKGTPYDTGFDQNLLAEIADYFRPIRDEALESGLLNPKNLGVNIKTLLYQVPGGMLSNLTSQLKEQGAEDRYYEVLEEVPRVRKDLGEPPLVTPSSQIVGTQAVFNVLMGERYKMATKETKDLLSGKYGKTVKPFNEEVQKKCIGDAEVITCRPADLIPDELDTLRSEMEQWSQQDEDVLSYALFP
;
A
#
# COMPACT_ATOMS: atom_id res chain seq x y z
N MET A 1 -17.92 -6.27 -19.98
CA MET A 1 -19.04 -5.97 -19.05
C MET A 1 -20.22 -5.38 -19.79
N VAL A 2 -20.10 -4.21 -20.44
CA VAL A 2 -21.22 -3.57 -21.18
C VAL A 2 -21.88 -4.53 -22.18
N GLU A 3 -21.10 -5.17 -23.05
CA GLU A 3 -21.67 -6.12 -24.04
C GLU A 3 -22.31 -7.33 -23.38
N THR A 4 -21.70 -7.81 -22.29
CA THR A 4 -22.16 -8.98 -21.53
C THR A 4 -23.57 -8.79 -20.97
N PHE A 5 -23.96 -7.56 -20.62
CA PHE A 5 -25.26 -7.23 -20.04
C PHE A 5 -26.30 -6.72 -21.04
N LYS A 6 -25.92 -6.59 -22.31
CA LYS A 6 -26.81 -6.06 -23.35
C LYS A 6 -28.07 -6.92 -23.51
N GLY A 7 -29.23 -6.29 -23.51
CA GLY A 7 -30.55 -6.94 -23.60
C GLY A 7 -30.98 -7.69 -22.33
N THR A 8 -30.21 -7.62 -21.25
CA THR A 8 -30.61 -8.16 -19.94
C THR A 8 -31.31 -7.07 -19.10
N PRO A 9 -31.96 -7.43 -17.97
CA PRO A 9 -32.46 -6.43 -17.01
C PRO A 9 -31.36 -5.52 -16.41
N TYR A 10 -30.09 -5.88 -16.59
CA TYR A 10 -28.92 -5.12 -16.13
C TYR A 10 -28.23 -4.36 -17.27
N ASP A 11 -28.88 -4.23 -18.43
CA ASP A 11 -28.33 -3.48 -19.56
C ASP A 11 -27.97 -2.05 -19.12
N THR A 12 -26.72 -1.68 -19.38
CA THR A 12 -26.17 -0.38 -18.99
C THR A 12 -26.59 0.76 -19.92
N GLY A 13 -27.02 0.45 -21.15
CA GLY A 13 -27.35 1.45 -22.17
C GLY A 13 -26.15 2.22 -22.74
N PHE A 14 -24.92 1.86 -22.39
CA PHE A 14 -23.72 2.53 -22.92
C PHE A 14 -23.41 2.13 -24.37
N ASP A 15 -22.98 3.11 -25.16
CA ASP A 15 -22.58 2.92 -26.57
C ASP A 15 -21.18 2.31 -26.66
N GLN A 16 -21.08 1.16 -27.32
CA GLN A 16 -19.83 0.44 -27.55
C GLN A 16 -18.84 1.20 -28.42
N ASN A 17 -19.32 1.97 -29.40
CA ASN A 17 -18.45 2.71 -30.30
C ASN A 17 -17.76 3.86 -29.54
N LEU A 18 -18.50 4.58 -28.70
CA LEU A 18 -17.92 5.63 -27.87
C LEU A 18 -16.90 5.07 -26.86
N LEU A 19 -17.17 3.89 -26.28
CA LEU A 19 -16.21 3.21 -25.40
C LEU A 19 -14.95 2.76 -26.15
N ALA A 20 -15.09 2.32 -27.41
CA ALA A 20 -13.96 1.96 -28.25
C ALA A 20 -13.10 3.18 -28.61
N GLU A 21 -13.71 4.32 -28.94
CA GLU A 21 -13.00 5.58 -29.18
C GLU A 21 -12.17 6.02 -27.97
N ILE A 22 -12.75 5.93 -26.76
CA ILE A 22 -12.03 6.21 -25.51
C ILE A 22 -10.87 5.22 -25.30
N ALA A 23 -11.08 3.93 -25.57
CA ALA A 23 -10.04 2.92 -25.45
C ALA A 23 -8.87 3.17 -26.43
N ASP A 24 -9.18 3.61 -27.65
CA ASP A 24 -8.17 3.96 -28.65
C ASP A 24 -7.37 5.20 -28.28
N TYR A 25 -8.01 6.19 -27.64
CA TYR A 25 -7.31 7.35 -27.07
C TYR A 25 -6.29 6.96 -26.01
N PHE A 26 -6.62 6.03 -25.10
CA PHE A 26 -5.69 5.59 -24.04
C PHE A 26 -4.62 4.60 -24.51
N ARG A 27 -4.81 3.95 -25.67
CA ARG A 27 -3.87 2.94 -26.19
C ARG A 27 -2.43 3.45 -26.36
N PRO A 28 -2.16 4.57 -27.06
CA PRO A 28 -0.78 5.06 -27.21
C PRO A 28 -0.15 5.46 -25.86
N ILE A 29 -0.94 5.99 -24.92
CA ILE A 29 -0.46 6.36 -23.58
C ILE A 29 0.01 5.12 -22.80
N ARG A 30 -0.75 4.02 -22.90
CA ARG A 30 -0.35 2.73 -22.31
C ARG A 30 0.91 2.20 -22.97
N ASP A 31 1.03 2.30 -24.29
CA ASP A 31 2.17 1.78 -25.03
C ASP A 31 3.46 2.54 -24.65
N GLU A 32 3.41 3.87 -24.52
CA GLU A 32 4.51 4.69 -23.99
C GLU A 32 4.90 4.30 -22.55
N ALA A 33 3.92 4.04 -21.69
CA ALA A 33 4.18 3.60 -20.31
C ALA A 33 4.85 2.21 -20.25
N LEU A 34 4.59 1.33 -21.22
CA LEU A 34 5.28 0.04 -21.33
C LEU A 34 6.72 0.20 -21.85
N GLU A 35 6.91 1.02 -22.89
CA GLU A 35 8.23 1.27 -23.50
C GLU A 35 9.19 1.97 -22.53
N SER A 36 8.70 2.95 -21.77
CA SER A 36 9.46 3.65 -20.73
C SER A 36 9.76 2.79 -19.50
N GLY A 37 9.09 1.64 -19.35
CA GLY A 37 9.20 0.77 -18.19
C GLY A 37 8.44 1.27 -16.95
N LEU A 38 7.62 2.32 -17.08
CA LEU A 38 6.71 2.78 -16.04
C LEU A 38 5.71 1.67 -15.66
N LEU A 39 5.19 0.95 -16.66
CA LEU A 39 4.40 -0.27 -16.47
C LEU A 39 5.28 -1.51 -16.69
N ASN A 40 5.43 -2.31 -15.65
CA ASN A 40 6.18 -3.57 -15.73
C ASN A 40 5.28 -4.73 -16.19
N PRO A 41 5.56 -5.37 -17.34
CA PRO A 41 4.76 -6.49 -17.85
C PRO A 41 4.63 -7.67 -16.88
N LYS A 42 5.62 -7.89 -16.00
CA LYS A 42 5.56 -8.94 -14.96
C LYS A 42 4.35 -8.78 -14.02
N ASN A 43 3.82 -7.56 -13.90
CA ASN A 43 2.74 -7.21 -12.98
C ASN A 43 1.37 -7.14 -13.68
N LEU A 44 1.33 -7.23 -15.01
CA LEU A 44 0.11 -7.08 -15.82
C LEU A 44 -0.57 -8.41 -16.15
N GLY A 45 0.14 -9.53 -15.94
CA GLY A 45 -0.38 -10.87 -16.21
C GLY A 45 -1.33 -11.39 -15.14
N VAL A 46 -2.20 -12.33 -15.52
CA VAL A 46 -3.00 -13.10 -14.56
C VAL A 46 -2.08 -14.01 -13.75
N ASN A 47 -2.08 -13.86 -12.43
CA ASN A 47 -1.27 -14.68 -11.54
C ASN A 47 -2.14 -15.38 -10.47
N ILE A 48 -2.31 -16.70 -10.60
CA ILE A 48 -3.09 -17.49 -9.64
C ILE A 48 -2.47 -17.51 -8.24
N LYS A 49 -1.15 -17.28 -8.12
CA LYS A 49 -0.47 -17.26 -6.82
C LYS A 49 -0.91 -16.06 -5.97
N THR A 50 -1.56 -15.05 -6.54
CA THR A 50 -2.23 -13.99 -5.78
C THR A 50 -3.26 -14.55 -4.80
N LEU A 51 -3.90 -15.69 -5.10
CA LEU A 51 -4.82 -16.33 -4.14
C LEU A 51 -4.11 -16.91 -2.92
N LEU A 52 -2.83 -17.25 -3.04
CA LEU A 52 -2.01 -17.81 -1.97
C LEU A 52 -1.40 -16.71 -1.10
N TYR A 53 -0.74 -15.74 -1.74
CA TYR A 53 0.01 -14.69 -1.02
C TYR A 53 -0.86 -13.48 -0.68
N GLN A 54 -2.02 -13.34 -1.33
CA GLN A 54 -2.97 -12.23 -1.15
C GLN A 54 -2.37 -10.85 -1.36
N VAL A 55 -1.27 -10.75 -2.12
CA VAL A 55 -0.57 -9.50 -2.45
C VAL A 55 -1.37 -8.75 -3.52
N PRO A 56 -1.91 -7.55 -3.23
CA PRO A 56 -2.60 -6.74 -4.24
C PRO A 56 -1.63 -6.28 -5.35
N GLY A 57 -2.16 -6.03 -6.56
CA GLY A 57 -1.33 -5.63 -7.71
C GLY A 57 -0.43 -4.42 -7.47
N GLY A 58 -0.95 -3.36 -6.83
CA GLY A 58 -0.14 -2.16 -6.51
C GLY A 58 0.94 -2.41 -5.44
N MET A 59 0.72 -3.36 -4.53
CA MET A 59 1.75 -3.78 -3.56
C MET A 59 2.84 -4.60 -4.27
N LEU A 60 2.45 -5.44 -5.23
CA LEU A 60 3.36 -6.28 -6.01
C LEU A 60 4.31 -5.43 -6.86
N SER A 61 3.79 -4.38 -7.53
CA SER A 61 4.64 -3.47 -8.30
C SER A 61 5.66 -2.75 -7.45
N ASN A 62 5.26 -2.24 -6.28
CA ASN A 62 6.17 -1.57 -5.36
C ASN A 62 7.25 -2.52 -4.83
N LEU A 63 6.86 -3.74 -4.45
CA LEU A 63 7.80 -4.78 -3.99
C LEU A 63 8.83 -5.13 -5.07
N THR A 64 8.40 -5.28 -6.32
CA THR A 64 9.32 -5.54 -7.44
C THR A 64 10.30 -4.37 -7.64
N SER A 65 9.83 -3.13 -7.58
CA SER A 65 10.71 -1.95 -7.67
C SER A 65 11.72 -1.89 -6.52
N GLN A 66 11.29 -2.13 -5.27
CA GLN A 66 12.17 -2.16 -4.09
C GLN A 66 13.27 -3.24 -4.22
N LEU A 67 12.91 -4.44 -4.67
CA LEU A 67 13.89 -5.51 -4.89
C LEU A 67 14.86 -5.18 -6.02
N LYS A 68 14.39 -4.54 -7.09
CA LYS A 68 15.24 -4.10 -8.20
C LYS A 68 16.24 -3.04 -7.76
N GLU A 69 15.81 -2.03 -7.00
CA GLU A 69 16.69 -0.99 -6.45
C GLU A 69 17.77 -1.57 -5.52
N GLN A 70 17.45 -2.65 -4.81
CA GLN A 70 18.38 -3.37 -3.93
C GLN A 70 19.22 -4.45 -4.66
N GLY A 71 19.01 -4.64 -5.97
CA GLY A 71 19.69 -5.69 -6.76
C GLY A 71 19.33 -7.12 -6.32
N ALA A 72 18.16 -7.33 -5.71
CA ALA A 72 17.72 -8.58 -5.09
C ALA A 72 16.43 -9.15 -5.74
N GLU A 73 16.25 -8.93 -7.05
CA GLU A 73 15.07 -9.40 -7.80
C GLU A 73 14.90 -10.92 -7.76
N ASP A 74 15.99 -11.67 -7.59
CA ASP A 74 16.01 -13.13 -7.45
C ASP A 74 15.28 -13.62 -6.19
N ARG A 75 15.18 -12.77 -5.16
CA ARG A 75 14.52 -13.06 -3.88
C ARG A 75 13.02 -12.81 -3.88
N TYR A 76 12.46 -12.44 -5.02
CA TYR A 76 11.05 -12.08 -5.17
C TYR A 76 10.07 -13.11 -4.57
N TYR A 77 10.28 -14.40 -4.85
CA TYR A 77 9.41 -15.46 -4.33
C TYR A 77 9.55 -15.67 -2.81
N GLU A 78 10.74 -15.49 -2.25
CA GLU A 78 10.94 -15.54 -0.80
C GLU A 78 10.14 -14.43 -0.11
N VAL A 79 10.12 -13.23 -0.68
CA VAL A 79 9.32 -12.11 -0.12
C VAL A 79 7.82 -12.41 -0.19
N LEU A 80 7.33 -12.96 -1.31
CA LEU A 80 5.93 -13.35 -1.42
C LEU A 80 5.51 -14.39 -0.37
N GLU A 81 6.40 -15.32 -0.04
CA GLU A 81 6.17 -16.31 1.03
C GLU A 81 6.23 -15.72 2.44
N GLU A 82 7.01 -14.65 2.62
CA GLU A 82 7.15 -13.96 3.91
C GLU A 82 5.97 -13.02 4.21
N VAL A 83 5.35 -12.42 3.19
CA VAL A 83 4.18 -11.53 3.34
C VAL A 83 3.06 -12.11 4.22
N PRO A 84 2.52 -13.33 3.97
CA PRO A 84 1.46 -13.88 4.81
C PRO A 84 1.91 -14.16 6.25
N ARG A 85 3.21 -14.43 6.47
CA ARG A 85 3.76 -14.64 7.81
C ARG A 85 3.83 -13.33 8.58
N VAL A 86 4.32 -12.25 7.95
CA VAL A 86 4.32 -10.91 8.53
C VAL A 86 2.90 -10.44 8.80
N ARG A 87 1.98 -10.61 7.84
CA ARG A 87 0.58 -10.27 8.02
C ARG A 87 -0.03 -10.97 9.23
N LYS A 88 0.27 -12.27 9.43
CA LYS A 88 -0.19 -13.02 10.59
C LYS A 88 0.35 -12.45 11.90
N ASP A 89 1.64 -12.14 11.96
CA ASP A 89 2.27 -11.57 13.15
C ASP A 89 1.70 -10.18 13.49
N LEU A 90 1.34 -9.40 12.46
CA LEU A 90 0.75 -8.07 12.61
C LEU A 90 -0.77 -8.09 12.82
N GLY A 91 -1.36 -9.22 13.23
CA GLY A 91 -2.79 -9.27 13.60
C GLY A 91 -3.75 -9.35 12.40
N GLU A 92 -3.25 -9.83 11.26
CA GLU A 92 -3.99 -10.03 10.02
C GLU A 92 -4.74 -8.79 9.48
N PRO A 93 -4.09 -7.62 9.35
CA PRO A 93 -4.73 -6.47 8.74
C PRO A 93 -5.15 -6.80 7.29
N PRO A 94 -6.24 -6.21 6.79
CA PRO A 94 -6.50 -6.20 5.35
C PRO A 94 -5.28 -5.64 4.61
N LEU A 95 -4.86 -6.27 3.51
CA LEU A 95 -3.75 -5.77 2.70
C LEU A 95 -4.27 -4.69 1.74
N VAL A 96 -4.39 -3.48 2.26
CA VAL A 96 -4.76 -2.26 1.52
C VAL A 96 -3.84 -1.13 1.98
N THR A 97 -3.76 -0.02 1.25
CA THR A 97 -2.95 1.11 1.70
C THR A 97 -3.52 1.67 3.01
N PRO A 98 -2.70 1.92 4.06
CA PRO A 98 -1.24 1.79 4.10
C PRO A 98 -0.70 0.42 4.56
N SER A 99 -1.51 -0.44 5.19
CA SER A 99 -1.08 -1.71 5.79
C SER A 99 -0.42 -2.70 4.82
N SER A 100 -0.80 -2.70 3.54
CA SER A 100 -0.15 -3.52 2.50
C SER A 100 1.32 -3.15 2.33
N GLN A 101 1.66 -1.86 2.32
CA GLN A 101 3.04 -1.39 2.20
C GLN A 101 3.84 -1.71 3.46
N ILE A 102 3.25 -1.53 4.66
CA ILE A 102 3.89 -1.87 5.94
C ILE A 102 4.28 -3.35 5.97
N VAL A 103 3.33 -4.25 5.67
CA VAL A 103 3.57 -5.69 5.61
C VAL A 103 4.59 -6.05 4.54
N GLY A 104 4.48 -5.47 3.34
CA GLY A 104 5.35 -5.76 2.21
C GLY A 104 6.79 -5.36 2.46
N THR A 105 7.01 -4.12 2.89
CA THR A 105 8.36 -3.61 3.17
C THR A 105 8.98 -4.34 4.35
N GLN A 106 8.22 -4.68 5.39
CA GLN A 106 8.74 -5.51 6.48
C GLN A 106 9.12 -6.93 6.00
N ALA A 107 8.35 -7.53 5.10
CA ALA A 107 8.68 -8.82 4.49
C ALA A 107 9.97 -8.75 3.66
N VAL A 108 10.16 -7.68 2.86
CA VAL A 108 11.40 -7.42 2.13
C VAL A 108 12.58 -7.35 3.10
N PHE A 109 12.47 -6.59 4.20
CA PHE A 109 13.55 -6.48 5.18
C PHE A 109 13.86 -7.82 5.86
N ASN A 110 12.85 -8.58 6.27
CA ASN A 110 13.04 -9.90 6.88
C ASN A 110 13.83 -10.84 5.96
N VAL A 111 13.48 -10.85 4.67
CA VAL A 111 14.16 -11.66 3.65
C VAL A 111 15.58 -11.16 3.45
N LEU A 112 15.77 -9.88 3.11
CA LEU A 112 17.09 -9.29 2.82
C LEU A 112 18.08 -9.44 3.98
N MET A 113 17.62 -9.31 5.22
CA MET A 113 18.47 -9.44 6.42
C MET A 113 18.71 -10.88 6.87
N GLY A 114 17.98 -11.86 6.31
CA GLY A 114 18.06 -13.26 6.70
C GLY A 114 17.55 -13.58 8.11
N GLU A 115 16.93 -12.61 8.78
CA GLU A 115 16.38 -12.76 10.14
C GLU A 115 15.12 -11.90 10.30
N ARG A 116 14.02 -12.53 10.71
CA ARG A 116 12.72 -11.85 10.87
C ARG A 116 12.79 -10.80 11.97
N TYR A 117 12.36 -9.58 11.65
CA TYR A 117 12.30 -8.43 12.55
C TYR A 117 13.63 -8.08 13.22
N LYS A 118 14.77 -8.43 12.60
CA LYS A 118 16.08 -7.91 13.01
C LYS A 118 16.10 -6.38 12.95
N MET A 119 15.41 -5.83 11.96
CA MET A 119 15.03 -4.43 11.88
C MET A 119 13.53 -4.35 11.63
N ALA A 120 12.87 -3.40 12.31
CA ALA A 120 11.47 -3.09 12.10
C ALA A 120 11.34 -1.62 11.69
N THR A 121 10.58 -1.36 10.64
CA THR A 121 10.33 0.01 10.18
C THR A 121 9.54 0.81 11.22
N LYS A 122 9.58 2.13 11.12
CA LYS A 122 8.79 3.01 11.98
C LYS A 122 7.30 2.66 11.90
N GLU A 123 6.80 2.43 10.69
CA GLU A 123 5.39 2.14 10.43
C GLU A 123 4.97 0.78 11.01
N THR A 124 5.85 -0.22 10.96
CA THR A 124 5.61 -1.53 11.62
C THR A 124 5.53 -1.35 13.13
N LYS A 125 6.43 -0.56 13.73
CA LYS A 125 6.38 -0.25 15.17
C LYS A 125 5.12 0.51 15.53
N ASP A 126 4.75 1.53 14.76
CA ASP A 126 3.55 2.33 14.96
C ASP A 126 2.28 1.47 14.85
N LEU A 127 2.23 0.51 13.92
CA LEU A 127 1.14 -0.48 13.82
C LEU A 127 1.07 -1.35 15.07
N LEU A 128 2.21 -1.89 15.53
CA LEU A 128 2.31 -2.70 16.74
C LEU A 128 2.00 -1.92 18.03
N SER A 129 2.18 -0.61 18.02
CA SER A 129 1.80 0.30 19.11
C SER A 129 0.33 0.76 19.03
N GLY A 130 -0.44 0.29 18.05
CA GLY A 130 -1.86 0.63 17.92
C GLY A 130 -2.14 1.98 17.24
N LYS A 131 -1.13 2.66 16.69
CA LYS A 131 -1.29 3.99 16.06
C LYS A 131 -2.03 3.97 14.71
N TYR A 132 -2.24 2.78 14.15
CA TYR A 132 -3.11 2.56 12.98
C TYR A 132 -4.50 2.01 13.38
N GLY A 133 -4.78 1.90 14.68
CA GLY A 133 -5.99 1.33 15.23
C GLY A 133 -5.90 -0.17 15.50
N LYS A 134 -7.06 -0.77 15.79
CA LYS A 134 -7.18 -2.18 16.16
C LYS A 134 -7.19 -3.09 14.93
N THR A 135 -6.40 -4.16 14.96
CA THR A 135 -6.36 -5.19 13.92
C THR A 135 -7.39 -6.31 14.16
N VAL A 136 -7.57 -7.15 13.15
CA VAL A 136 -8.60 -8.22 13.14
C VAL A 136 -8.34 -9.26 14.22
N LYS A 137 -7.06 -9.61 14.41
CA LYS A 137 -6.57 -10.54 15.43
C LYS A 137 -5.52 -9.87 16.30
N PRO A 138 -5.26 -10.39 17.50
CA PRO A 138 -4.12 -9.94 18.31
C PRO A 138 -2.81 -10.04 17.53
N PHE A 139 -1.88 -9.13 17.83
CA PHE A 139 -0.51 -9.24 17.35
C PHE A 139 0.17 -10.48 17.94
N ASN A 140 1.20 -10.97 17.25
CA ASN A 140 2.11 -11.94 17.83
C ASN A 140 2.91 -11.25 18.96
N GLU A 141 2.75 -11.73 20.19
CA GLU A 141 3.34 -11.13 21.40
C GLU A 141 4.87 -11.08 21.34
N GLU A 142 5.53 -12.12 20.82
CA GLU A 142 6.99 -12.16 20.69
C GLU A 142 7.49 -11.12 19.68
N VAL A 143 6.78 -10.98 18.56
CA VAL A 143 7.11 -9.98 17.54
C VAL A 143 6.86 -8.57 18.06
N GLN A 144 5.72 -8.34 18.71
CA GLN A 144 5.40 -7.05 19.31
C GLN A 144 6.49 -6.66 20.31
N LYS A 145 6.83 -7.55 21.25
CA LYS A 145 7.90 -7.31 22.22
C LYS A 145 9.26 -7.11 21.57
N LYS A 146 9.61 -7.86 20.52
CA LYS A 146 10.88 -7.68 19.79
C LYS A 146 10.97 -6.32 19.10
N CYS A 147 9.87 -5.81 18.54
CA CYS A 147 9.88 -4.57 17.76
C CYS A 147 9.75 -3.30 18.60
N ILE A 148 8.92 -3.33 19.65
CA ILE A 148 8.58 -2.14 20.46
C ILE A 148 8.94 -2.26 21.94
N GLY A 149 9.40 -3.42 22.42
CA GLY A 149 9.76 -3.62 23.82
C GLY A 149 8.58 -3.41 24.76
N ASP A 150 8.78 -2.57 25.77
CA ASP A 150 7.76 -2.18 26.76
C ASP A 150 7.12 -0.82 26.43
N ALA A 151 7.22 -0.35 25.17
CA ALA A 151 6.59 0.88 24.75
C ALA A 151 5.05 0.82 24.94
N GLU A 152 4.46 1.97 25.24
CA GLU A 152 3.02 2.08 25.42
C GLU A 152 2.27 1.72 24.13
N VAL A 153 1.24 0.89 24.28
CA VAL A 153 0.33 0.48 23.20
C VAL A 153 -1.00 1.18 23.40
N ILE A 154 -1.37 2.04 22.46
CA ILE A 154 -2.65 2.75 22.53
C ILE A 154 -3.78 1.83 22.08
N THR A 155 -4.96 2.01 22.68
CA THR A 155 -6.17 1.24 22.34
C THR A 155 -7.37 2.14 21.99
N CYS A 156 -7.19 3.45 22.10
CA CYS A 156 -8.14 4.48 21.67
C CYS A 156 -8.06 4.72 20.15
N ARG A 157 -8.90 5.63 19.63
CA ARG A 157 -8.76 6.10 18.24
C ARG A 157 -7.51 6.99 18.17
N PRO A 158 -6.53 6.72 17.31
CA PRO A 158 -5.27 7.49 17.28
C PRO A 158 -5.44 9.00 17.12
N ALA A 159 -6.46 9.44 16.37
CA ALA A 159 -6.77 10.85 16.18
C ALA A 159 -7.20 11.58 17.45
N ASP A 160 -7.64 10.86 18.50
CA ASP A 160 -7.99 11.47 19.80
C ASP A 160 -6.74 12.01 20.53
N LEU A 161 -5.54 11.64 20.07
CA LEU A 161 -4.26 12.08 20.63
C LEU A 161 -3.59 13.19 19.81
N ILE A 162 -4.20 13.63 18.70
CA ILE A 162 -3.68 14.66 17.81
C ILE A 162 -4.38 15.98 18.15
N PRO A 163 -3.65 17.07 18.47
CA PRO A 163 -4.25 18.38 18.71
C PRO A 163 -4.77 19.00 17.42
N ASP A 164 -5.53 20.10 17.52
CA ASP A 164 -5.94 20.88 16.35
C ASP A 164 -4.71 21.57 15.73
N GLU A 165 -4.36 21.20 14.49
CA GLU A 165 -3.11 21.64 13.84
C GLU A 165 -3.30 22.75 12.79
N LEU A 166 -4.54 23.04 12.38
CA LEU A 166 -4.79 23.90 11.20
C LEU A 166 -4.19 25.30 11.31
N ASP A 167 -4.34 25.96 12.46
CA ASP A 167 -3.79 27.31 12.66
C ASP A 167 -2.25 27.31 12.72
N THR A 168 -1.66 26.22 13.21
CA THR A 168 -0.20 26.04 13.22
C THR A 168 0.31 25.91 11.79
N LEU A 169 -0.30 25.04 10.99
CA LEU A 169 0.08 24.79 9.59
C LEU A 169 -0.09 26.05 8.73
N ARG A 170 -1.17 26.82 8.93
CA ARG A 170 -1.35 28.14 8.28
C ARG A 170 -0.17 29.07 8.55
N SER A 171 0.31 29.09 9.79
CA SER A 171 1.41 29.96 10.21
C SER A 171 2.76 29.50 9.64
N GLU A 172 3.00 28.20 9.57
CA GLU A 172 4.26 27.63 9.07
C GLU A 172 4.50 27.93 7.58
N MET A 173 3.43 27.91 6.78
CA MET A 173 3.51 28.07 5.33
C MET A 173 3.05 29.44 4.81
N GLU A 174 2.77 30.41 5.69
CA GLU A 174 2.14 31.71 5.38
C GLU A 174 2.74 32.40 4.14
N GLN A 175 4.07 32.37 4.00
CA GLN A 175 4.80 32.98 2.88
C GLN A 175 4.47 32.40 1.49
N TRP A 176 3.94 31.18 1.43
CA TRP A 176 3.57 30.49 0.20
C TRP A 176 2.04 30.43 -0.01
N SER A 177 1.25 30.87 0.98
CA SER A 177 -0.22 30.72 0.95
C SER A 177 -0.85 31.71 -0.02
N GLN A 178 -1.63 31.21 -0.98
CA GLN A 178 -2.48 32.00 -1.86
C GLN A 178 -3.95 31.66 -1.67
N GLN A 179 -4.26 30.42 -1.27
CA GLN A 179 -5.60 29.91 -1.02
C GLN A 179 -5.58 28.84 0.09
N ASP A 180 -6.75 28.48 0.62
CA ASP A 180 -6.86 27.51 1.71
C ASP A 180 -6.36 26.10 1.28
N GLU A 181 -6.50 25.75 0.00
CA GLU A 181 -6.01 24.50 -0.57
C GLU A 181 -4.49 24.34 -0.50
N ASP A 182 -3.74 25.44 -0.43
CA ASP A 182 -2.29 25.39 -0.27
C ASP A 182 -1.94 24.90 1.14
N VAL A 183 -2.67 25.38 2.15
CA VAL A 183 -2.57 24.92 3.55
C VAL A 183 -2.94 23.45 3.67
N LEU A 184 -3.98 23.00 2.97
CA LEU A 184 -4.37 21.60 2.94
C LEU A 184 -3.32 20.73 2.22
N SER A 185 -2.72 21.23 1.15
CA SER A 185 -1.64 20.55 0.43
C SER A 185 -0.40 20.40 1.31
N TYR A 186 -0.04 21.48 2.03
CA TYR A 186 1.01 21.47 3.05
C TYR A 186 0.69 20.49 4.18
N ALA A 187 -0.55 20.45 4.68
CA ALA A 187 -0.95 19.50 5.71
C ALA A 187 -0.79 18.03 5.29
N LEU A 188 -1.05 17.72 4.01
CA LEU A 188 -0.90 16.37 3.46
C LEU A 188 0.56 16.01 3.20
N PHE A 189 1.37 16.99 2.75
CA PHE A 189 2.76 16.81 2.34
C PHE A 189 3.62 18.05 2.71
N PRO A 190 3.99 18.22 4.00
CA PRO A 190 4.74 19.38 4.49
C PRO A 190 6.16 19.50 3.91
#